data_AF-A0AAE9EMJ2-F1
#
_entry.id   AF-A0AAE9EMJ2-F1
#
_cell.length_a   1.000
_cell.length_b   1.000
_cell.length_c   1.000
_cell.angle_alpha   90.00
_cell.angle_beta   90.00
_cell.angle_gamma   90.00
#
_symmetry.space_group_name_H-M   'P 1'
#
loop_
_entity.id
_entity.type
_entity.pdbx_description
1 polymer ?
#
loop_
_entity_poly.entity_id
_entity_poly.type
_entity_poly.pdbx_seq_one_letter_code
_entity_poly.pdbx_strand_id
1 'polypeptide(L)'
;MLLLFRQLTERAEAFCRALEGRWALGDCGNSVIVFVWQHYKKMVIWPARLAEKYITTEERKAILTKVNDYAQTDDWFPALSTIIKEISNELNGPPEPRFDTGTLSLLLSVGLAVGLTLFITCCVCAFRCCGNVKTRERRKSVERAMDNLRNSVIRRGNP
;
A
#
# COMPACT_ATOMS: atom_id res chain seq x y z
N MET A 1 -5.74 26.06 18.87
CA MET A 1 -6.31 24.80 19.38
C MET A 1 -5.60 23.55 18.84
N LEU A 2 -5.31 23.45 17.54
CA LEU A 2 -4.55 22.33 16.93
C LEU A 2 -3.16 22.07 17.54
N LEU A 3 -2.42 23.13 17.90
CA LEU A 3 -1.09 23.00 18.51
C LEU A 3 -1.12 22.30 19.87
N LEU A 4 -2.13 22.58 20.70
CA LEU A 4 -2.28 21.96 22.01
C LEU A 4 -2.57 20.46 21.87
N PHE A 5 -3.49 20.10 20.97
CA PHE A 5 -3.83 18.69 20.75
C PHE A 5 -2.61 17.89 20.28
N ARG A 6 -1.84 18.43 19.32
CA ARG A 6 -0.61 17.82 18.84
C ARG A 6 0.41 17.61 19.96
N GLN A 7 0.62 18.60 20.83
CA GLN A 7 1.52 18.49 21.96
C GLN A 7 1.08 17.41 22.97
N LEU A 8 -0.22 17.30 23.23
CA LEU A 8 -0.77 16.26 24.11
C LEU A 8 -0.60 14.86 23.50
N THR A 9 -0.79 14.73 22.19
CA THR A 9 -0.56 13.48 21.45
C THR A 9 0.91 13.09 21.46
N GLU A 10 1.84 14.01 21.21
CA GLU A 10 3.29 13.76 21.25
C GLU A 10 3.74 13.30 22.64
N ARG A 11 3.17 13.87 23.71
CA ARG A 11 3.44 13.44 25.09
C ARG A 11 2.89 12.03 25.37
N ALA A 12 1.68 11.75 24.91
CA ALA A 12 1.07 10.41 25.04
C ALA A 12 1.90 9.36 24.28
N GLU A 13 2.37 9.69 23.07
CA GLU A 13 3.24 8.83 22.27
C GLU A 13 4.57 8.56 22.97
N ALA A 14 5.24 9.61 23.46
CA ALA A 14 6.50 9.47 24.18
C ALA A 14 6.36 8.60 25.43
N PHE A 15 5.25 8.75 26.15
CA PHE A 15 4.93 7.90 27.30
C PHE A 15 4.71 6.44 26.90
N CYS A 16 3.90 6.18 25.86
CA CYS A 16 3.69 4.83 25.35
C CYS A 16 4.99 4.15 24.90
N ARG A 17 5.88 4.87 24.19
CA ARG A 17 7.19 4.36 23.79
C ARG A 17 8.09 4.05 24.99
N ALA A 18 7.99 4.83 26.07
CA ALA A 18 8.76 4.57 27.29
C ALA A 18 8.25 3.35 28.07
N LEU A 19 6.97 3.00 27.93
CA LEU A 19 6.36 1.82 28.53
C LEU A 19 6.60 0.53 27.74
N GLU A 20 6.83 0.65 26.43
CA GLU A 20 7.07 -0.48 25.53
C GLU A 20 8.26 -1.32 26.03
N GLY A 21 8.01 -2.61 26.33
CA GLY A 21 9.00 -3.54 26.88
C GLY A 21 9.32 -3.38 28.37
N ARG A 22 8.65 -2.47 29.09
CA ARG A 22 8.76 -2.32 30.55
C ARG A 22 7.50 -2.73 31.28
N TRP A 23 6.35 -2.65 30.61
CA TRP A 23 5.05 -3.03 31.13
C TRP A 23 4.44 -4.09 30.22
N ALA A 24 3.76 -5.08 30.81
CA ALA A 24 2.99 -6.07 30.06
C ALA A 24 1.88 -5.44 29.19
N LEU A 25 1.57 -4.16 29.40
CA LEU A 25 0.79 -3.29 28.52
C LEU A 25 1.59 -2.99 27.24
N GLY A 26 1.55 -3.93 26.30
CA GLY A 26 2.18 -3.77 24.98
C GLY A 26 2.94 -5.00 24.51
N ASP A 27 3.31 -5.92 25.41
CA ASP A 27 4.08 -7.12 25.06
C ASP A 27 3.33 -8.02 24.06
N CYS A 28 1.99 -8.00 24.11
CA CYS A 28 1.12 -8.72 23.18
C CYS A 28 0.63 -7.86 22.01
N GLY A 29 0.97 -6.55 21.97
CA GLY A 29 0.56 -5.61 20.92
C GLY A 29 -0.94 -5.33 20.79
N ASN A 30 -1.78 -5.89 21.68
CA ASN A 30 -3.24 -5.87 21.62
C ASN A 30 -3.91 -4.98 22.70
N SER A 31 -3.12 -4.16 23.39
CA SER A 31 -3.61 -3.25 24.43
C SER A 31 -4.03 -1.89 23.88
N VAL A 32 -4.90 -1.18 24.60
CA VAL A 32 -5.27 0.21 24.31
C VAL A 32 -5.11 1.04 25.57
N ILE A 33 -4.46 2.19 25.46
CA ILE A 33 -4.27 3.16 26.55
C ILE A 33 -5.16 4.37 26.28
N VAL A 34 -5.94 4.78 27.28
CA VAL A 34 -6.76 5.99 27.23
C VAL A 34 -6.16 7.04 28.16
N PHE A 35 -5.67 8.13 27.60
CA PHE A 35 -5.16 9.27 28.35
C PHE A 35 -6.28 10.27 28.62
N VAL A 36 -6.41 10.69 29.87
CA VAL A 36 -7.36 11.72 30.29
C VAL A 36 -6.60 12.95 30.77
N TRP A 37 -6.74 14.04 30.03
CA TRP A 37 -6.17 15.33 30.36
C TRP A 37 -7.25 16.22 30.99
N GLN A 38 -7.50 16.03 32.29
CA GLN A 38 -8.58 16.72 33.02
C GLN A 38 -8.51 18.25 32.85
N HIS A 39 -7.32 18.83 33.05
CA HIS A 39 -7.11 20.29 32.93
C HIS A 39 -7.51 20.85 31.56
N TYR A 40 -7.31 20.09 30.48
CA TYR A 40 -7.61 20.53 29.11
C TYR A 40 -8.96 20.04 28.61
N LYS A 41 -9.69 19.26 29.41
CA LYS A 41 -10.92 18.56 29.04
C LYS A 41 -10.78 17.76 27.75
N LYS A 42 -9.68 17.03 27.62
CA LYS A 42 -9.35 16.24 26.42
C LYS A 42 -8.98 14.80 26.76
N MET A 43 -9.28 13.90 25.84
CA MET A 43 -8.93 12.49 25.92
C MET A 43 -8.20 12.07 24.66
N VAL A 44 -7.26 11.12 24.79
CA VAL A 44 -6.51 10.55 23.68
C VAL A 44 -6.55 9.03 23.80
N ILE A 45 -6.96 8.34 22.73
CA ILE A 45 -6.99 6.88 22.64
C ILE A 45 -5.76 6.42 21.84
N TRP A 46 -4.90 5.65 22.49
CA TRP A 46 -3.65 5.14 21.94
C TRP A 46 -3.66 3.60 21.88
N PRO A 47 -4.08 3.01 20.75
CA PRO A 47 -4.01 1.57 20.54
C PRO A 47 -2.57 1.13 20.24
N ALA A 48 -2.20 -0.07 20.71
CA ALA A 48 -0.96 -0.74 20.32
C ALA A 48 -1.08 -1.30 18.88
N ARG A 49 0.06 -1.71 18.29
CA ARG A 49 0.18 -2.04 16.86
C ARG A 49 -0.86 -3.05 16.34
N LEU A 50 -1.23 -4.08 17.11
CA LEU A 50 -2.25 -5.04 16.68
C LEU A 50 -3.66 -4.50 16.91
N ALA A 51 -3.91 -3.82 18.03
CA ALA A 51 -5.21 -3.19 18.31
C ALA A 51 -5.55 -2.09 17.29
N GLU A 52 -4.54 -1.42 16.73
CA GLU A 52 -4.73 -0.42 15.68
C GLU A 52 -5.28 -1.01 14.36
N LYS A 53 -5.24 -2.33 14.19
CA LYS A 53 -5.91 -3.00 13.05
C LYS A 53 -7.43 -3.05 13.19
N TYR A 54 -7.91 -3.05 14.43
CA TYR A 54 -9.34 -3.07 14.75
C TYR A 54 -9.87 -1.67 14.96
N ILE A 55 -9.10 -0.83 15.67
CA ILE A 55 -9.52 0.53 16.05
C ILE A 55 -8.87 1.55 15.12
N THR A 56 -9.61 2.00 14.12
CA THR A 56 -9.12 2.91 13.08
C THR A 56 -8.98 4.35 13.59
N THR A 57 -8.29 5.21 12.82
CA THR A 57 -8.21 6.65 13.13
C THR A 57 -9.57 7.34 13.10
N GLU A 58 -10.47 6.89 12.23
CA GLU A 58 -11.80 7.48 12.09
C GLU A 58 -12.74 7.02 13.20
N GLU A 59 -12.72 5.75 13.58
CA GLU A 59 -13.44 5.26 14.76
C GLU A 59 -12.97 5.97 16.03
N ARG A 60 -11.65 6.16 16.21
CA ARG A 60 -11.14 6.92 17.37
C ARG A 60 -11.71 8.32 17.43
N LYS A 61 -11.77 9.02 16.30
CA LYS A 61 -12.38 10.35 16.23
C LYS A 61 -13.88 10.29 16.53
N ALA A 62 -14.59 9.28 16.02
CA ALA A 62 -16.01 9.10 16.25
C ALA A 62 -16.32 8.85 17.74
N ILE A 63 -15.59 7.94 18.38
CA ILE A 63 -15.69 7.64 19.81
C ILE A 63 -15.38 8.90 20.63
N LEU A 64 -14.28 9.59 20.33
CA LEU A 64 -13.91 10.83 21.02
C LEU A 64 -14.94 11.95 20.85
N THR A 65 -15.62 12.01 19.71
CA THR A 65 -16.70 12.98 19.47
C THR A 65 -17.94 12.65 20.30
N LYS A 66 -18.32 11.36 20.40
CA LYS A 66 -19.46 10.91 21.24
C LYS A 66 -19.27 11.27 22.71
N VAL A 67 -18.05 11.12 23.23
CA VAL A 67 -17.75 11.35 24.66
C VAL A 67 -17.29 12.77 24.98
N ASN A 68 -17.20 13.63 23.96
CA ASN A 68 -16.74 15.01 24.15
C ASN A 68 -17.67 15.78 25.08
N ASP A 69 -18.98 15.56 25.01
CA ASP A 69 -19.95 16.23 25.88
C ASP A 69 -19.73 15.89 27.36
N TYR A 70 -19.54 14.61 27.67
CA TYR A 70 -19.19 14.15 29.01
C TYR A 70 -17.85 14.73 29.49
N ALA A 71 -16.85 14.82 28.58
CA ALA A 71 -15.57 15.44 28.91
C ALA A 71 -15.71 16.94 29.20
N GLN A 72 -16.62 17.67 28.53
CA GLN A 72 -16.87 19.08 28.82
C GLN A 72 -17.57 19.30 30.16
N THR A 73 -18.43 18.38 30.58
CA THR A 73 -19.18 18.45 31.85
C THR A 73 -18.44 17.86 33.05
N ASP A 74 -17.15 17.51 32.92
CA ASP A 74 -16.35 16.79 33.94
C ASP A 74 -16.92 15.43 34.36
N ASP A 75 -17.75 14.82 33.53
CA ASP A 75 -18.38 13.54 33.83
C ASP A 75 -17.53 12.37 33.29
N TRP A 76 -16.39 12.15 33.96
CA TRP A 76 -15.34 11.25 33.48
C TRP A 76 -15.72 9.76 33.51
N PHE A 77 -16.54 9.36 34.48
CA PHE A 77 -16.94 7.96 34.64
C PHE A 77 -17.80 7.44 33.46
N PRO A 78 -18.89 8.13 33.05
CA PRO A 78 -19.65 7.73 31.87
C PRO A 78 -18.85 7.92 30.58
N ALA A 79 -17.98 8.93 30.49
CA ALA A 79 -17.06 9.06 29.36
C ALA A 79 -16.20 7.80 29.19
N LEU A 80 -15.51 7.37 30.25
CA LEU A 80 -14.66 6.19 30.23
C LEU A 80 -15.44 4.90 30.01
N SER A 81 -16.59 4.74 30.65
CA SER A 81 -17.46 3.57 30.48
C SER A 81 -17.93 3.43 29.03
N THR A 82 -18.26 4.55 28.39
CA THR A 82 -18.65 4.59 26.97
C THR A 82 -17.47 4.24 26.07
N ILE A 83 -16.29 4.82 26.30
CA ILE A 83 -15.07 4.49 25.55
C ILE A 83 -14.77 2.99 25.63
N ILE A 84 -14.79 2.41 26.84
CA ILE A 84 -14.48 0.99 27.05
C ILE A 84 -15.49 0.11 26.30
N LYS A 85 -16.78 0.45 26.36
CA LYS A 85 -17.84 -0.29 25.67
C LYS A 85 -17.66 -0.25 24.15
N GLU A 86 -17.40 0.92 23.58
CA GLU A 86 -17.21 1.09 22.13
C GLU A 86 -15.93 0.38 21.65
N ILE A 87 -14.82 0.53 22.39
CA ILE A 87 -13.57 -0.19 22.10
C ILE A 87 -13.76 -1.70 22.16
N SER A 88 -14.49 -2.20 23.15
CA SER A 88 -14.78 -3.64 23.28
C SER A 88 -15.61 -4.14 22.09
N ASN A 89 -16.60 -3.38 21.64
CA ASN A 89 -17.38 -3.74 20.45
C ASN A 89 -16.51 -3.79 19.19
N GLU A 90 -15.65 -2.79 19.00
CA GLU A 90 -14.77 -2.71 17.83
C GLU A 90 -13.73 -3.85 17.80
N LEU A 91 -13.16 -4.19 18.96
CA LEU A 91 -12.23 -5.31 19.09
C LEU A 91 -12.87 -6.68 18.83
N ASN A 92 -14.19 -6.81 19.03
CA ASN A 92 -14.95 -8.03 18.72
C ASN A 92 -15.49 -8.05 17.28
N GLY A 93 -15.37 -6.95 16.54
CA GLY A 93 -15.79 -6.84 15.15
C GLY A 93 -14.83 -7.53 14.17
N PRO A 94 -15.28 -7.83 12.94
CA PRO A 94 -14.39 -8.26 11.88
C PRO A 94 -13.42 -7.11 11.53
N PRO A 95 -12.09 -7.35 11.49
CA PRO A 95 -11.12 -6.30 11.21
C PRO A 95 -11.32 -5.76 9.79
N GLU A 96 -11.32 -4.43 9.63
CA GLU A 96 -11.31 -3.84 8.30
C GLU A 96 -10.01 -4.21 7.56
N PRO A 97 -10.08 -4.55 6.25
CA PRO A 97 -8.89 -4.82 5.46
C PRO A 97 -8.09 -3.53 5.25
N ARG A 98 -7.12 -3.27 6.14
CA ARG A 98 -6.10 -2.23 5.97
C ARG A 98 -5.17 -2.63 4.82
N PHE A 99 -5.45 -2.12 3.61
CA PHE A 99 -4.46 -2.12 2.55
C PHE A 99 -3.43 -1.04 2.87
N ASP A 100 -2.30 -1.44 3.46
CA ASP A 100 -1.18 -0.52 3.71
C ASP A 100 -0.80 0.18 2.39
N THR A 101 -0.68 1.50 2.42
CA THR A 101 -0.24 2.31 1.27
C THR A 101 1.09 1.79 0.71
N GLY A 102 1.94 1.21 1.57
CA GLY A 102 3.17 0.51 1.16
C GLY A 102 2.88 -0.72 0.29
N THR A 103 1.91 -1.56 0.66
CA THR A 103 1.50 -2.74 -0.12
C THR A 103 0.89 -2.36 -1.46
N LEU A 104 0.08 -1.29 -1.50
CA LEU A 104 -0.44 -0.74 -2.76
C LEU A 104 0.69 -0.19 -3.64
N SER A 105 1.66 0.52 -3.06
CA SER A 105 2.83 1.02 -3.80
C SER A 105 3.69 -0.12 -4.35
N LEU A 106 3.83 -1.21 -3.59
CA LEU A 106 4.54 -2.42 -4.01
C LEU A 106 3.83 -3.06 -5.21
N LEU A 107 2.50 -3.28 -5.12
CA LEU A 107 1.70 -3.86 -6.19
C LEU A 107 1.76 -3.03 -7.48
N LEU A 108 1.67 -1.70 -7.37
CA LEU A 108 1.82 -0.78 -8.49
C LEU A 108 3.21 -0.88 -9.13
N SER A 109 4.28 -0.91 -8.32
CA SER A 109 5.66 -1.01 -8.82
C SER A 109 5.93 -2.33 -9.53
N VAL A 110 5.48 -3.45 -8.96
CA VAL A 110 5.63 -4.79 -9.54
C VAL A 110 4.81 -4.88 -10.82
N GLY A 111 3.58 -4.35 -10.83
CA GLY A 111 2.74 -4.30 -12.02
C GLY A 111 3.38 -3.52 -13.16
N LEU A 112 3.95 -2.35 -12.88
CA LEU A 112 4.69 -1.54 -13.87
C LEU A 112 5.93 -2.26 -14.39
N ALA A 113 6.71 -2.90 -13.52
CA ALA A 113 7.90 -3.65 -13.92
C ALA A 113 7.55 -4.85 -14.84
N VAL A 114 6.53 -5.62 -14.48
CA VAL A 114 6.04 -6.73 -15.32
C VAL A 114 5.50 -6.23 -16.65
N GLY A 115 4.74 -5.12 -16.65
CA GLY A 115 4.23 -4.52 -17.88
C GLY A 115 5.35 -4.06 -18.82
N LEU A 116 6.36 -3.37 -18.30
CA LEU A 116 7.51 -2.90 -19.08
C LEU A 116 8.36 -4.05 -19.62
N THR A 117 8.61 -5.09 -18.81
CA THR A 117 9.37 -6.26 -19.26
C THR A 117 8.65 -7.02 -20.37
N LEU A 118 7.33 -7.21 -20.28
CA LEU A 118 6.53 -7.79 -21.36
C LEU A 118 6.56 -6.93 -22.61
N PHE A 119 6.42 -5.61 -22.48
CA PHE A 119 6.46 -4.69 -23.60
C PHE A 119 7.81 -4.75 -24.34
N ILE A 120 8.92 -4.64 -23.61
CA ILE A 120 10.28 -4.74 -24.18
C ILE A 120 10.48 -6.10 -24.86
N THR A 121 10.06 -7.19 -24.21
CA THR A 121 10.18 -8.54 -24.76
C THR A 121 9.38 -8.68 -26.06
N CYS A 122 8.14 -8.19 -26.11
CA CYS A 122 7.32 -8.16 -27.31
C CYS A 122 7.98 -7.32 -28.42
N CYS A 123 8.54 -6.16 -28.11
CA CYS A 123 9.23 -5.31 -29.08
C CYS A 123 10.49 -5.97 -29.65
N VAL A 124 11.31 -6.62 -28.82
CA VAL A 124 12.51 -7.34 -29.26
C VAL A 124 12.14 -8.55 -30.11
N CYS A 125 11.11 -9.30 -29.73
CA CYS A 125 10.58 -10.41 -30.53
C CYS A 125 10.05 -9.91 -31.88
N ALA A 126 9.31 -8.81 -31.92
CA ALA A 126 8.84 -8.19 -33.16
C ALA A 126 10.02 -7.72 -34.03
N PHE A 127 11.02 -7.06 -33.47
CA PHE A 127 12.20 -6.61 -34.21
C PHE A 127 13.04 -7.79 -34.73
N ARG A 128 13.21 -8.85 -33.95
CA ARG A 128 13.98 -10.04 -34.35
C ARG A 128 13.23 -10.88 -35.39
N CYS A 129 11.90 -11.04 -35.25
CA CYS A 129 11.08 -11.71 -36.24
C CYS A 129 10.97 -10.91 -37.55
N CYS A 130 10.74 -9.59 -37.48
CA CYS A 130 10.64 -8.74 -38.68
C CYS A 130 12.01 -8.46 -39.34
N GLY A 131 13.10 -8.40 -38.57
CA GLY A 131 14.46 -8.26 -39.08
C GLY A 131 14.93 -9.51 -39.84
N ASN A 132 14.52 -10.69 -39.39
CA ASN A 132 14.82 -11.94 -40.09
C ASN A 132 14.01 -12.10 -41.40
N VAL A 133 12.78 -11.56 -41.45
CA VAL A 133 11.94 -11.56 -42.67
C VAL A 133 12.59 -10.74 -43.79
N LYS A 134 13.03 -9.50 -43.52
CA LYS A 134 13.70 -8.65 -44.53
C LYS A 134 14.96 -9.28 -45.13
N THR A 135 15.74 -9.99 -44.30
CA THR A 135 16.97 -10.65 -44.75
C THR A 135 16.68 -11.90 -45.59
N ARG A 136 15.65 -12.68 -45.22
CA ARG A 136 15.19 -13.85 -45.97
C ARG A 136 14.58 -13.46 -47.32
N GLU A 137 13.87 -12.33 -47.37
CA GLU A 137 13.23 -11.83 -48.60
C GLU A 137 14.27 -11.31 -49.60
N ARG A 138 15.29 -10.57 -49.14
CA ARG A 138 16.45 -10.19 -49.98
C ARG A 138 17.23 -11.39 -50.51
N ARG A 139 17.45 -12.41 -49.69
CA ARG A 139 18.18 -13.61 -50.13
C ARG A 139 17.41 -14.35 -51.23
N LYS A 140 16.10 -14.49 -51.08
CA LYS A 140 15.22 -15.08 -52.10
C LYS A 140 15.15 -14.25 -53.39
N SER A 141 15.19 -12.91 -53.32
CA SER A 141 15.18 -12.09 -54.53
C SER A 141 16.50 -12.16 -55.30
N VAL A 142 17.64 -12.22 -54.59
CA VAL A 142 18.98 -12.41 -55.20
C VAL A 142 19.11 -13.79 -55.83
N GLU A 143 18.63 -14.84 -55.17
CA GLU A 143 18.64 -16.21 -55.68
C GLU A 143 17.83 -16.35 -56.98
N ARG A 144 16.62 -15.77 -57.02
CA ARG A 144 15.82 -15.71 -58.26
C ARG A 144 16.49 -14.88 -59.37
N ALA A 145 17.18 -13.80 -59.02
CA ALA A 145 17.91 -13.00 -60.00
C ALA A 145 19.09 -13.78 -60.60
N MET A 146 19.82 -14.54 -59.78
CA MET A 146 20.89 -15.44 -60.24
C MET A 146 20.37 -16.56 -61.13
N ASP A 147 19.26 -17.20 -60.79
CA ASP A 147 18.67 -18.27 -61.61
C ASP A 147 18.21 -17.75 -62.98
N ASN A 148 17.62 -16.55 -63.02
CA ASN A 148 17.25 -15.90 -64.28
C ASN A 148 18.47 -15.56 -65.14
N LEU A 149 19.54 -15.06 -64.53
CA LEU A 149 20.82 -14.82 -65.21
C LEU A 149 21.40 -16.12 -65.77
N ARG A 150 21.46 -17.18 -64.96
CA ARG A 150 21.94 -18.50 -65.38
C ARG A 150 21.13 -19.04 -66.56
N ASN A 151 19.80 -18.96 -66.50
CA ASN A 151 18.93 -19.41 -67.59
C ASN A 151 19.09 -18.56 -68.86
N SER A 152 19.32 -17.25 -68.74
CA SER A 152 19.58 -16.38 -69.89
C SER A 152 20.92 -16.68 -70.56
N VAL A 153 21.95 -17.03 -69.79
CA VAL A 153 23.27 -17.41 -70.32
C VAL A 153 23.20 -18.77 -71.02
N ILE A 154 22.50 -19.75 -70.44
CA ILE A 154 22.28 -21.07 -71.07
C ILE A 154 21.56 -20.91 -72.42
N ARG A 155 20.57 -20.01 -72.53
CA ARG A 155 19.88 -19.73 -73.80
C ARG A 155 20.76 -19.02 -74.84
N ARG A 156 21.79 -18.28 -74.44
CA ARG A 156 22.72 -17.61 -75.37
C ARG A 156 23.93 -18.46 -75.75
N GLY A 157 24.23 -19.50 -74.98
CA GLY A 157 25.36 -20.41 -75.19
C GLY A 157 25.06 -21.65 -76.03
N ASN A 158 23.84 -21.78 -76.58
CA ASN A 158 23.49 -22.87 -77.49
C ASN A 158 23.51 -22.35 -78.94
N PRO A 159 24.55 -22.63 -79.74
CA PRO A 159 24.52 -22.43 -81.18
C PRO A 159 23.46 -23.31 -81.86
#